data_AF-A0A833WJY5-F1
#
_entry.id   AF-A0A833WJY5-F1
#
_cell.length_a   1.000
_cell.length_b   1.000
_cell.length_c   1.000
_cell.angle_alpha   90.00
_cell.angle_beta   90.00
_cell.angle_gamma   90.00
#
_symmetry.space_group_name_H-M   'P 1'
#
loop_
_entity.id
_entity.type
_entity.pdbx_description
1 polymer ?
#
loop_
_entity_poly.entity_id
_entity_poly.type
_entity_poly.pdbx_seq_one_letter_code
_entity_poly.pdbx_strand_id
1 'polypeptide(L)'
;MAFNLDSRPSLLGECVVYLGVFNYFFAVDESTPIVSKIGTEIGRLQLRITPYVATDQINKDEFVPYMRADVDNPEQQIHEFMDRFVQFRVQAD
;
A
#
# COMPACT_ATOMS: atom_id res chain seq x y z
N MET A 1 6.22 -27.70 31.70
CA MET A 1 6.94 -27.00 30.61
C MET A 1 6.85 -25.52 30.92
N ALA A 2 7.97 -24.87 31.22
CA ALA A 2 7.98 -23.44 31.51
C ALA A 2 7.86 -22.66 30.20
N PHE A 3 6.77 -21.91 30.02
CA PHE A 3 6.68 -20.88 28.99
C PHE A 3 7.60 -19.74 29.44
N ASN A 4 8.72 -19.58 28.74
CA ASN A 4 9.68 -18.52 29.01
C ASN A 4 9.04 -17.19 28.59
N LEU A 5 8.79 -16.31 29.57
CA LEU A 5 8.09 -15.03 29.43
C LEU A 5 8.94 -13.89 28.84
N ASP A 6 10.18 -14.17 28.40
CA ASP A 6 11.03 -13.21 27.69
C ASP A 6 10.74 -13.12 26.18
N SER A 7 9.53 -13.47 25.75
CA SER A 7 9.10 -13.40 24.35
C SER A 7 8.73 -11.96 23.96
N ARG A 8 9.70 -11.02 24.04
CA ARG A 8 9.53 -9.74 23.33
C ARG A 8 9.51 -10.04 21.83
N PRO A 9 8.56 -9.48 21.06
CA PRO A 9 8.55 -9.64 19.62
C PRO A 9 9.90 -9.19 19.07
N SER A 10 10.57 -10.08 18.35
CA SER A 10 11.86 -9.82 17.73
C SER A 10 11.67 -9.52 16.25
N LEU A 11 12.40 -8.53 15.74
CA LEU A 11 12.40 -8.20 14.32
C LEU A 11 13.08 -9.34 13.53
N LEU A 12 12.29 -10.04 12.70
CA LEU A 12 12.75 -11.17 11.90
C LEU A 12 13.38 -10.73 10.57
N GLY A 13 12.84 -9.67 9.96
CA GLY A 13 13.30 -9.13 8.70
C GLY A 13 12.55 -7.88 8.31
N GLU A 14 13.00 -7.25 7.23
CA GLU A 14 12.43 -6.02 6.70
C GLU A 14 11.95 -6.25 5.26
N CYS A 15 10.91 -5.51 4.89
CA CYS A 15 10.28 -5.54 3.57
C CYS A 15 10.08 -4.08 3.13
N VAL A 16 10.57 -3.73 1.94
CA VAL A 16 10.50 -2.37 1.38
C VAL A 16 9.60 -2.38 0.16
N VAL A 17 8.57 -1.53 0.17
CA VAL A 17 7.60 -1.40 -0.92
C VAL A 17 7.79 -0.04 -1.59
N TYR A 18 8.09 -0.04 -2.88
CA TYR A 18 8.31 1.18 -3.66
C TYR A 18 7.01 1.64 -4.32
N LEU A 19 6.33 2.61 -3.69
CA LEU A 19 5.05 3.13 -4.19
C LEU A 19 5.19 4.05 -5.42
N GLY A 20 6.40 4.56 -5.69
CA GLY A 20 6.63 5.57 -6.75
C GLY A 20 6.46 5.08 -8.18
N VAL A 21 6.30 3.78 -8.40
CA VAL A 21 6.03 3.19 -9.74
C VAL A 21 4.53 2.96 -9.96
N PHE A 22 3.72 3.10 -8.90
CA PHE A 22 2.32 2.72 -8.91
C PHE A 22 1.43 3.87 -9.38
N ASN A 23 1.37 4.06 -10.70
CA ASN A 23 0.25 4.75 -11.37
C ASN A 23 -1.02 3.86 -11.37
N TYR A 24 -1.34 3.24 -10.24
CA TYR A 24 -2.50 2.37 -10.16
C TYR A 24 -3.74 3.19 -9.83
N PHE A 25 -4.72 3.10 -10.72
CA PHE A 25 -6.09 3.56 -10.49
C PHE A 25 -6.97 2.44 -9.88
N PHE A 26 -6.35 1.33 -9.49
CA PHE A 26 -7.00 0.11 -9.02
C PHE A 26 -6.15 -0.58 -7.95
N ALA A 27 -6.76 -1.46 -7.15
CA ALA A 27 -6.03 -2.24 -6.16
C ALA A 27 -5.11 -3.26 -6.83
N VAL A 28 -3.90 -3.43 -6.28
CA VAL A 28 -2.91 -4.37 -6.79
C VAL A 28 -2.42 -5.26 -5.66
N ASP A 29 -2.26 -6.54 -5.96
CA ASP A 29 -1.68 -7.53 -5.06
C ASP A 29 -0.19 -7.69 -5.44
N GLU A 30 0.68 -7.55 -4.45
CA GLU A 30 2.14 -7.56 -4.58
C GLU A 30 2.76 -8.60 -3.65
N SER A 31 3.82 -9.26 -4.13
CA SER A 31 4.58 -10.23 -3.34
C SER A 31 6.00 -9.70 -3.13
N THR A 32 6.30 -9.21 -1.93
CA THR A 32 7.60 -8.60 -1.63
C THR A 32 8.46 -9.55 -0.77
N PRO A 33 9.76 -9.75 -1.09
CA PRO A 33 10.63 -10.59 -0.27
C PRO A 33 10.88 -9.95 1.11
N ILE A 34 10.86 -10.79 2.14
CA ILE A 34 11.31 -10.44 3.48
C ILE A 34 12.79 -10.81 3.57
N VAL A 35 13.63 -9.83 3.85
CA VAL A 35 15.08 -10.01 3.91
C VAL A 35 15.55 -9.94 5.36
N SER A 36 16.34 -10.93 5.76
CA SER A 36 17.00 -10.93 7.07
C SER A 36 18.11 -9.88 7.15
N LYS A 37 18.61 -9.62 8.37
CA LYS A 37 19.72 -8.67 8.60
C LYS A 37 21.00 -8.98 7.82
N ILE A 38 21.19 -10.23 7.39
CA ILE A 38 22.38 -10.67 6.62
C ILE A 38 22.13 -10.71 5.10
N GLY A 39 20.99 -10.20 4.63
CA GLY A 39 20.68 -10.13 3.20
C GLY A 39 20.05 -11.39 2.61
N THR A 40 19.75 -12.41 3.43
CA THR A 40 19.09 -13.64 2.97
C THR A 40 17.57 -13.46 2.96
N GLU A 41 16.91 -13.82 1.85
CA GLU A 41 15.45 -13.93 1.79
C GLU A 41 14.98 -15.04 2.74
N ILE A 42 14.11 -14.69 3.68
CA ILE A 42 13.58 -15.61 4.71
C ILE A 42 12.08 -15.89 4.55
N GLY A 43 11.45 -15.25 3.56
CA GLY A 43 10.03 -15.40 3.28
C GLY A 43 9.56 -14.34 2.30
N ARG A 44 8.26 -14.34 2.03
CA ARG A 44 7.59 -13.36 1.19
C ARG A 44 6.35 -12.84 1.89
N LEU A 45 6.13 -11.54 1.79
CA LEU A 45 4.95 -10.86 2.28
C LEU A 45 4.01 -10.62 1.11
N GLN A 46 2.79 -11.18 1.20
CA GLN A 46 1.71 -10.83 0.29
C GLN A 46 1.08 -9.54 0.79
N LEU A 47 0.96 -8.56 -0.11
CA LEU A 47 0.48 -7.23 0.20
C LEU A 47 -0.61 -6.85 -0.79
N ARG A 48 -1.72 -6.34 -0.28
CA ARG A 48 -2.70 -5.64 -1.10
C ARG A 48 -2.52 -4.14 -0.95
N ILE A 49 -2.26 -3.47 -2.06
CA ILE A 49 -2.07 -2.02 -2.14
C ILE A 49 -3.30 -1.43 -2.82
N THR A 50 -4.06 -0.62 -2.08
CA THR A 50 -5.27 0.02 -2.60
C THR A 50 -5.06 1.53 -2.67
N PRO A 51 -5.15 2.16 -3.86
CA PRO A 51 -5.08 3.60 -4.02
C PRO A 51 -6.42 4.25 -3.65
N TYR A 52 -6.34 5.42 -3.02
CA TYR A 52 -7.44 6.28 -2.64
C TYR A 52 -7.14 7.71 -3.05
N VAL A 53 -8.18 8.47 -3.35
CA VAL A 53 -8.02 9.88 -3.73
C VAL A 53 -8.50 10.73 -2.58
N ALA A 54 -7.63 11.59 -2.05
CA ALA A 54 -8.01 12.52 -1.01
C ALA A 54 -9.10 13.45 -1.54
N THR A 55 -10.28 13.45 -0.90
CA THR A 55 -11.31 14.47 -1.12
C THR A 55 -10.85 15.79 -0.54
N ASP A 56 -11.12 16.89 -1.24
CA ASP A 56 -10.57 18.20 -0.96
C ASP A 56 -10.57 18.57 0.54
N GLN A 57 -9.35 18.69 1.06
CA GLN A 57 -8.88 19.52 2.16
C GLN A 57 -9.55 19.48 3.55
N ILE A 58 -10.59 18.69 3.83
CA ILE A 58 -11.28 18.76 5.14
C ILE A 58 -11.18 17.48 5.98
N ASN A 59 -11.05 16.29 5.38
CA ASN A 59 -10.86 15.03 6.11
C ASN A 59 -9.68 14.23 5.55
N LYS A 60 -8.48 14.45 6.09
CA LYS A 60 -7.27 13.70 5.69
C LYS A 60 -7.31 12.22 6.09
N ASP A 61 -8.21 11.84 6.98
CA ASP A 61 -8.31 10.49 7.52
C ASP A 61 -9.34 9.61 6.78
N GLU A 62 -10.10 10.19 5.85
CA GLU A 62 -11.16 9.46 5.13
C GLU A 62 -10.64 8.90 3.79
N PHE A 63 -10.45 7.59 3.75
CA PHE A 63 -10.08 6.86 2.55
C PHE A 63 -11.31 6.69 1.63
N VAL A 64 -11.48 7.61 0.68
CA VAL A 64 -12.55 7.54 -0.33
C VAL A 64 -12.07 6.78 -1.56
N PRO A 65 -12.63 5.59 -1.86
CA PRO A 65 -12.23 4.83 -3.04
C PRO A 65 -12.48 5.66 -4.28
N TYR A 66 -11.53 5.66 -5.21
CA TYR A 66 -11.77 6.26 -6.50
C TYR A 66 -12.83 5.46 -7.25
N MET A 67 -13.98 6.08 -7.52
CA MET A 67 -14.96 5.53 -8.45
C MET A 67 -14.72 6.17 -9.80
N ARG A 68 -14.57 5.33 -10.84
CA ARG A 68 -14.51 5.78 -12.22
C ARG A 68 -15.82 6.49 -12.54
N ALA A 69 -15.77 7.80 -12.73
CA ALA A 69 -16.86 8.52 -13.37
C ALA A 69 -16.91 8.07 -14.84
N ASP A 70 -18.11 7.82 -15.38
CA ASP A 70 -18.30 7.72 -16.83
C ASP A 70 -18.07 9.12 -17.40
N VAL A 71 -16.83 9.39 -17.81
CA VAL A 71 -16.45 10.60 -18.53
C VAL A 71 -16.25 10.25 -20.00
N ASP A 72 -16.80 11.08 -20.87
CA ASP A 72 -16.69 10.95 -22.32
C ASP A 72 -15.23 11.04 -22.83
N ASN A 73 -14.30 11.50 -21.99
CA ASN A 73 -12.87 11.61 -22.29
C ASN A 73 -11.98 11.01 -21.16
N PRO A 74 -11.25 9.92 -21.43
CA PRO A 74 -10.31 9.30 -20.49
C PRO A 74 -9.17 10.23 -20.03
N GLU A 75 -8.75 11.20 -20.85
CA GLU A 75 -7.62 12.09 -20.52
C GLU A 75 -7.99 13.11 -19.44
N GLN A 76 -9.23 13.61 -19.44
CA GLN A 76 -9.71 14.50 -18.36
C GLN A 76 -9.77 13.77 -17.02
N GLN A 77 -10.13 12.49 -17.06
CA GLN A 77 -10.13 11.62 -15.88
C GLN A 77 -8.74 11.50 -15.24
N ILE A 78 -7.71 11.38 -16.09
CA ILE A 78 -6.31 11.28 -15.64
C ILE A 78 -5.84 12.62 -15.06
N HIS A 79 -6.18 13.74 -15.68
CA HIS A 79 -5.78 15.06 -15.19
C HIS A 79 -6.40 15.40 -13.82
N GLU A 80 -7.70 15.13 -13.62
CA GLU A 80 -8.33 15.29 -12.29
C GLU A 80 -7.71 14.40 -11.22
N PHE A 81 -7.17 13.24 -11.61
CA PHE A 81 -6.50 12.33 -10.70
C PHE A 81 -5.08 12.78 -10.36
N MET A 82 -4.31 13.24 -11.35
CA MET A 82 -2.92 13.67 -11.18
C MET A 82 -2.77 14.92 -10.31
N ASP A 83 -3.79 15.77 -10.27
CA ASP A 83 -3.80 16.99 -9.46
C ASP A 83 -4.20 16.75 -7.98
N ARG A 84 -4.62 15.53 -7.63
CA ARG A 84 -5.09 15.19 -6.27
C ARG A 84 -4.04 14.43 -5.47
N PHE A 85 -4.02 14.64 -4.16
CA PHE A 85 -3.18 13.85 -3.26
C PHE A 85 -3.66 12.38 -3.25
N VAL A 86 -2.78 11.47 -3.64
CA VAL A 86 -3.04 10.02 -3.60
C VAL A 86 -2.65 9.46 -2.23
N GLN A 87 -3.54 8.68 -1.64
CA GLN A 87 -3.30 7.92 -0.42
C GLN A 87 -3.28 6.43 -0.75
N PHE A 88 -2.39 5.67 -0.11
CA PHE A 88 -2.31 4.22 -0.30
C PHE A 88 -2.60 3.50 1.01
N ARG A 89 -3.49 2.52 0.97
CA ARG A 89 -3.66 1.56 2.06
C ARG A 89 -2.91 0.29 1.72
N VAL A 90 -2.00 -0.11 2.60
CA VAL A 90 -1.24 -1.35 2.50
C VAL A 90 -1.77 -2.33 3.53
N GLN A 91 -2.17 -3.51 3.08
CA GLN A 91 -2.67 -4.59 3.94
C GLN A 91 -1.80 -5.81 3.71
N ALA A 92 -1.35 -6.44 4.79
CA ALA A 92 -0.78 -7.79 4.72
C ALA A 92 -1.94 -8.79 4.78
N ASP A 93 -1.94 -9.75 3.85
CA ASP A 93 -2.87 -10.89 3.84
C ASP A 93 -2.42 -12.00 4.81
#